data_AF-A0A401ZF19-F1
#
_entry.id   AF-A0A401ZF19-F1
#
_cell.length_a   1.000
_cell.length_b   1.000
_cell.length_c   1.000
_cell.angle_alpha   90.00
_cell.angle_beta   90.00
_cell.angle_gamma   90.00
#
_symmetry.space_group_name_H-M   'P 1'
#
loop_
_entity.id
_entity.type
_entity.pdbx_description
1 polymer ?
#
loop_
_entity_poly.entity_id
_entity_poly.type
_entity_poly.pdbx_seq_one_letter_code
_entity_poly.pdbx_strand_id
1 'polypeptide(L)'
;MDTQIPGMSSRTYTAIPWWIAMMEGIALIIVGLLLLFSPAMTTLVLVQVLGWYWLIGGILSFVSIFVDKTQWGWKLVIGILGVLAGLAVVRHPLWSALMIPTLIVICLAVQALIVGAVELIQGFSGGGVAAVMLGIINILLGIVLLFSPLSAAIVLPLVVGIFALIGGIIALFGAFRLKKQPELTAPRPSVI
;
A
#
# COMPACT_ATOMS: atom_id res chain seq x y z
N MET A 1 -21.77 -33.97 -32.90
CA MET A 1 -22.14 -34.11 -31.47
C MET A 1 -21.28 -33.09 -30.76
N ASP A 2 -21.80 -31.87 -30.66
CA ASP A 2 -21.03 -30.68 -30.34
C ASP A 2 -21.10 -30.43 -28.84
N THR A 3 -19.98 -30.64 -28.15
CA THR A 3 -19.88 -30.37 -26.71
C THR A 3 -19.62 -28.88 -26.49
N GLN A 4 -20.69 -28.09 -26.53
CA GLN A 4 -20.71 -26.73 -25.97
C GLN A 4 -20.53 -26.84 -24.45
N ILE A 5 -19.37 -26.46 -23.92
CA ILE A 5 -19.14 -26.40 -22.47
C ILE A 5 -19.89 -25.18 -21.91
N PRO A 6 -20.95 -25.36 -21.11
CA PRO A 6 -21.71 -24.24 -20.54
C PRO A 6 -20.94 -23.70 -19.32
N GLY A 7 -20.66 -22.40 -19.29
CA GLY A 7 -20.32 -21.72 -18.03
C GLY A 7 -19.00 -20.97 -17.92
N MET A 8 -18.23 -20.75 -19.01
CA MET A 8 -17.13 -19.78 -18.96
C MET A 8 -17.69 -18.35 -18.97
N SER A 9 -18.08 -17.86 -17.79
CA SER A 9 -18.21 -16.41 -17.59
C SER A 9 -16.84 -15.80 -17.88
N SER A 10 -16.76 -15.06 -18.98
CA SER A 10 -15.59 -14.27 -19.33
C SER A 10 -15.29 -13.35 -18.15
N ARG A 11 -14.32 -13.73 -17.32
CA ARG A 11 -13.77 -12.81 -16.32
C ARG A 11 -13.11 -11.70 -17.12
N THR A 12 -13.84 -10.62 -17.31
CA THR A 12 -13.30 -9.38 -17.84
C THR A 12 -12.21 -8.96 -16.87
N TYR A 13 -10.97 -9.29 -17.19
CA TYR A 13 -9.83 -8.64 -16.56
C TYR A 13 -9.94 -7.19 -17.00
N THR A 14 -10.45 -6.33 -16.12
CA THR A 14 -10.44 -4.89 -16.32
C THR A 14 -8.97 -4.47 -16.39
N ALA A 15 -8.42 -4.46 -17.60
CA ALA A 15 -7.07 -3.98 -17.83
C ALA A 15 -7.03 -2.54 -17.31
N ILE A 16 -6.12 -2.27 -16.38
CA ILE A 16 -5.97 -0.93 -15.80
C ILE A 16 -5.71 0.03 -16.97
N PRO A 17 -6.53 1.08 -17.14
CA PRO A 17 -6.31 2.04 -18.20
C PRO A 17 -4.90 2.62 -18.12
N TRP A 18 -4.19 2.66 -19.26
CA TRP A 18 -2.79 3.10 -19.32
C TRP A 18 -2.56 4.50 -18.73
N TRP A 19 -3.57 5.38 -18.82
CA TRP A 19 -3.52 6.73 -18.27
C TRP A 19 -3.51 6.75 -16.74
N ILE A 20 -4.18 5.79 -16.08
CA ILE A 20 -4.19 5.67 -14.61
C ILE A 20 -2.79 5.30 -14.13
N ALA A 21 -2.17 4.29 -14.75
CA ALA A 21 -0.79 3.89 -14.44
C ALA A 21 0.21 5.02 -14.67
N MET A 22 -0.01 5.86 -15.70
CA MET A 22 0.85 7.02 -15.98
C MET A 22 0.72 8.10 -14.90
N MET A 23 -0.51 8.42 -14.48
CA MET A 23 -0.76 9.39 -13.41
C MET A 23 -0.17 8.92 -12.08
N GLU A 24 -0.32 7.64 -11.77
CA GLU A 24 0.26 7.02 -10.57
C GLU A 24 1.79 7.13 -10.59
N GLY A 25 2.43 6.79 -11.71
CA GLY A 25 3.88 6.88 -11.85
C GLY A 25 4.41 8.31 -11.64
N ILE A 26 3.76 9.31 -12.26
CA ILE A 26 4.13 10.72 -12.09
C ILE A 26 3.93 11.16 -10.63
N ALA A 27 2.79 10.80 -10.02
CA ALA A 27 2.51 11.14 -8.62
C ALA A 27 3.55 10.54 -7.67
N LEU A 28 3.91 9.27 -7.85
CA LEU A 28 4.94 8.59 -7.07
C LEU A 28 6.32 9.24 -7.23
N ILE A 29 6.68 9.67 -8.44
CA ILE A 29 7.95 10.37 -8.68
C ILE A 29 7.97 11.71 -7.93
N ILE A 30 6.90 12.50 -8.01
CA ILE A 30 6.81 13.80 -7.33
C ILE A 30 6.87 13.62 -5.82
N VAL A 31 6.06 12.71 -5.27
CA VAL A 31 6.04 12.41 -3.84
C VAL A 31 7.40 11.87 -3.38
N GLY A 32 8.00 10.97 -4.14
CA GLY A 32 9.34 10.45 -3.87
C GLY A 32 10.37 11.56 -3.79
N LEU A 33 10.42 12.45 -4.79
CA LEU A 33 11.35 13.57 -4.83
C LEU A 33 11.18 14.51 -3.63
N LEU A 34 9.93 14.83 -3.27
CA LEU A 34 9.60 15.65 -2.12
C LEU A 34 10.04 14.99 -0.79
N LEU A 35 9.91 13.67 -0.67
CA LEU A 35 10.36 12.89 0.51
C LEU A 35 11.89 12.91 0.64
N LEU A 36 12.63 12.89 -0.47
CA LEU A 36 14.09 12.96 -0.43
C LEU A 36 14.62 14.35 -0.06
N PHE A 37 14.06 15.42 -0.65
CA PHE A 37 14.56 16.78 -0.41
C PHE A 37 13.98 17.44 0.84
N SER A 38 12.75 17.09 1.21
CA SER A 38 12.01 17.72 2.30
C SER A 38 11.20 16.67 3.08
N PRO A 39 11.85 15.68 3.72
CA PRO A 39 11.17 14.56 4.36
C PRO A 39 10.19 15.02 5.44
N ALA A 40 10.57 15.99 6.28
CA ALA A 40 9.73 16.48 7.37
C ALA A 40 8.45 17.14 6.87
N MET A 41 8.56 18.11 5.95
CA MET A 41 7.41 18.83 5.42
C MET A 41 6.49 17.91 4.60
N THR A 42 7.08 17.02 3.80
CA THR A 42 6.26 16.12 2.98
C THR A 42 5.57 15.07 3.84
N THR A 43 6.22 14.56 4.88
CA THR A 43 5.58 13.66 5.86
C THR A 43 4.39 14.35 6.53
N LEU A 44 4.54 15.62 6.93
CA LEU A 44 3.45 16.39 7.51
C LEU A 44 2.26 16.48 6.54
N VAL A 45 2.50 16.85 5.28
CA VAL A 45 1.46 16.94 4.26
C VAL A 45 0.79 15.58 4.02
N LEU A 46 1.57 14.51 3.87
CA LEU A 46 1.03 13.16 3.67
C LEU A 46 0.19 12.69 4.87
N VAL A 47 0.65 12.95 6.09
CA VAL A 47 -0.09 12.63 7.31
C VAL A 47 -1.37 13.46 7.40
N GLN A 48 -1.35 14.73 6.98
CA GLN A 48 -2.56 15.55 6.93
C GLN A 48 -3.58 14.98 5.93
N VAL A 49 -3.13 14.60 4.73
CA VAL A 49 -3.97 13.94 3.72
C VAL A 49 -4.54 12.63 4.27
N LEU A 50 -3.71 11.84 4.96
CA LEU A 50 -4.13 10.60 5.62
C LEU A 50 -5.17 10.86 6.72
N GLY A 51 -5.02 11.93 7.50
CA GLY A 51 -5.98 12.33 8.53
C GLY A 51 -7.36 12.67 7.93
N TRP A 52 -7.38 13.42 6.83
CA TRP A 52 -8.62 13.69 6.09
C TRP A 52 -9.23 12.41 5.50
N TYR A 53 -8.41 11.53 4.95
CA TYR A 53 -8.85 10.24 4.43
C TYR A 53 -9.50 9.37 5.52
N TRP A 54 -8.88 9.25 6.71
CA TRP A 54 -9.44 8.52 7.83
C TRP A 54 -10.73 9.15 8.37
N LEU A 55 -10.80 10.48 8.41
CA LEU A 55 -12.00 11.19 8.85
C LEU A 55 -13.17 10.92 7.90
N ILE A 56 -12.96 11.10 6.59
CA ILE A 56 -13.99 10.85 5.57
C ILE A 56 -14.38 9.36 5.57
N GLY A 57 -13.39 8.46 5.56
CA GLY A 57 -13.64 7.01 5.60
C GLY A 57 -14.39 6.56 6.85
N GLY A 58 -14.09 7.15 8.01
CA GLY A 58 -14.81 6.91 9.25
C GLY A 58 -16.28 7.35 9.17
N ILE A 59 -16.55 8.55 8.65
CA ILE A 59 -17.91 9.05 8.41
C ILE A 59 -18.65 8.13 7.42
N LEU A 60 -18.03 7.74 6.31
CA LEU A 60 -18.63 6.84 5.34
C LEU A 60 -18.93 5.45 5.94
N SER A 61 -18.06 4.94 6.83
CA SER A 61 -18.31 3.69 7.56
C SER A 61 -19.57 3.80 8.42
N PHE A 62 -19.80 4.92 9.09
CA PHE A 62 -21.06 5.16 9.82
C PHE A 62 -22.28 5.17 8.90
N VAL A 63 -22.22 5.90 7.78
CA VAL A 63 -23.32 5.95 6.81
C VAL A 63 -23.61 4.56 6.23
N SER A 64 -22.58 3.74 6.02
CA SER A 64 -22.72 2.38 5.48
C SER A 64 -23.57 1.44 6.34
N ILE A 65 -23.67 1.69 7.66
CA ILE A 65 -24.50 0.88 8.58
C ILE A 65 -25.99 0.97 8.21
N PHE A 66 -26.42 2.11 7.66
CA PHE A 66 -27.82 2.31 7.23
C PHE A 66 -28.14 1.59 5.92
N VAL A 67 -27.14 1.35 5.08
CA VAL A 67 -27.29 0.67 3.78
C VAL A 67 -27.20 -0.84 3.95
N ASP A 68 -26.25 -1.32 4.74
CA ASP A 68 -26.01 -2.74 4.96
C ASP A 68 -25.66 -3.01 6.43
N LYS A 69 -26.54 -3.75 7.12
CA LYS A 69 -26.42 -4.10 8.54
C LYS A 69 -25.49 -5.29 8.80
N THR A 70 -24.94 -5.91 7.75
CA THR A 70 -23.97 -6.99 7.89
C THR A 70 -22.72 -6.45 8.59
N GLN A 71 -22.28 -7.12 9.66
CA GLN A 71 -21.12 -6.73 10.49
C GLN A 71 -21.22 -5.29 11.08
N TRP A 72 -22.43 -4.85 11.43
CA TRP A 72 -22.70 -3.48 11.93
C TRP A 72 -21.79 -3.07 13.09
N GLY A 73 -21.51 -3.96 14.05
CA GLY A 73 -20.62 -3.68 15.18
C GLY A 73 -19.19 -3.39 14.75
N TRP A 74 -18.67 -4.12 13.76
CA TRP A 74 -17.33 -3.91 13.23
C TRP A 74 -17.22 -2.59 12.45
N LYS A 75 -18.24 -2.30 11.62
CA LYS A 75 -18.36 -1.03 10.89
C LYS A 75 -18.43 0.17 11.83
N LEU A 76 -19.11 0.03 12.97
CA LEU A 76 -19.22 1.06 13.99
C LEU A 76 -17.87 1.31 14.68
N VAL A 77 -17.16 0.25 15.07
CA VAL A 77 -15.82 0.38 15.69
C VAL A 77 -14.83 1.02 14.72
N ILE A 78 -14.77 0.56 13.47
CA ILE A 78 -13.91 1.14 12.43
C ILE A 78 -14.30 2.60 12.15
N GLY A 79 -15.60 2.90 12.11
CA GLY A 79 -16.10 4.26 11.91
C GLY A 79 -15.67 5.21 13.04
N ILE A 80 -15.89 4.81 14.29
CA ILE A 80 -15.46 5.59 15.48
C ILE A 80 -13.94 5.79 15.45
N LEU A 81 -13.17 4.71 15.29
CA LEU A 81 -11.72 4.79 15.29
C LEU A 81 -11.20 5.66 14.14
N GLY A 82 -11.78 5.54 12.94
CA GLY A 82 -11.42 6.37 11.79
C GLY A 82 -11.70 7.85 12.01
N VAL A 83 -12.87 8.20 12.56
CA VAL A 83 -13.21 9.60 12.87
C VAL A 83 -12.31 10.15 13.98
N LEU A 84 -12.11 9.42 15.07
CA LEU A 84 -11.27 9.86 16.19
C LEU A 84 -9.80 9.99 15.77
N ALA A 85 -9.27 9.01 15.05
CA ALA A 85 -7.91 9.05 14.54
C ALA A 85 -7.73 10.18 13.52
N GLY A 86 -8.65 10.32 12.57
CA GLY A 86 -8.63 11.40 11.59
C GLY A 86 -8.69 12.78 12.25
N LEU A 87 -9.58 12.97 13.22
CA LEU A 87 -9.68 14.22 13.97
C LEU A 87 -8.43 14.52 14.78
N ALA A 88 -7.86 13.52 15.45
CA ALA A 88 -6.60 13.67 16.19
C ALA A 88 -5.45 14.12 15.29
N VAL A 89 -5.35 13.53 14.10
CA VAL A 89 -4.34 13.89 13.09
C VAL A 89 -4.52 15.31 12.58
N VAL A 90 -5.75 15.71 12.25
CA VAL A 90 -6.05 17.05 11.73
C VAL A 90 -5.83 18.13 12.81
N ARG A 91 -6.10 17.83 14.09
CA ARG A 91 -5.90 18.76 15.21
C ARG A 91 -4.44 18.95 15.59
N HIS A 92 -3.64 17.90 15.54
CA HIS A 92 -2.24 17.92 15.99
C HIS A 92 -1.29 17.34 14.93
N PRO A 93 -1.17 17.99 13.75
CA PRO A 93 -0.41 17.44 12.63
C PRO A 93 1.07 17.23 12.93
N LEU A 94 1.70 18.09 13.75
CA LEU A 94 3.12 17.92 14.13
C LEU A 94 3.35 16.65 14.96
N TRP A 95 2.47 16.35 15.93
CA TRP A 95 2.59 15.15 16.74
C TRP A 95 2.29 13.89 15.92
N SER A 96 1.28 13.96 15.06
CA SER A 96 0.91 12.86 14.18
C SER A 96 1.97 12.57 13.12
N ALA A 97 2.70 13.59 12.64
CA ALA A 97 3.80 13.42 11.70
C ALA A 97 4.97 12.60 12.28
N LEU A 98 5.10 12.51 13.60
CA LEU A 98 6.06 11.64 14.27
C LEU A 98 5.44 10.31 14.69
N MET A 99 4.24 10.34 15.27
CA MET A 99 3.58 9.14 15.79
C MET A 99 3.18 8.17 14.69
N ILE A 100 2.63 8.64 13.57
CA ILE A 100 2.15 7.76 12.49
C ILE A 100 3.30 6.97 11.85
N PRO A 101 4.40 7.59 11.39
CA PRO A 101 5.56 6.83 10.91
C PRO A 101 6.15 5.91 11.97
N THR A 102 6.15 6.31 13.24
CA THR A 102 6.63 5.46 14.35
C THR A 102 5.78 4.21 14.52
N LEU A 103 4.44 4.34 14.46
CA LEU A 103 3.53 3.19 14.48
C LEU A 103 3.78 2.27 13.29
N ILE A 104 3.99 2.84 12.10
CA ILE A 104 4.35 2.06 10.90
C ILE A 104 5.66 1.31 11.13
N VAL A 105 6.70 1.96 11.67
CA VAL A 105 7.97 1.31 12.01
C VAL A 105 7.77 0.15 12.98
N ILE A 106 6.97 0.33 14.04
CA ILE A 106 6.71 -0.73 15.02
C ILE A 106 6.00 -1.92 14.34
N CYS A 107 4.99 -1.65 13.50
CA CYS A 107 4.31 -2.69 12.73
C CYS A 107 5.27 -3.43 11.81
N LEU A 108 6.13 -2.71 11.07
CA LEU A 108 7.15 -3.30 10.20
C LEU A 108 8.17 -4.11 11.00
N ALA A 109 8.53 -3.67 12.20
CA ALA A 109 9.46 -4.37 13.06
C ALA A 109 8.88 -5.71 13.54
N VAL A 110 7.63 -5.70 14.02
CA VAL A 110 6.91 -6.91 14.41
C VAL A 110 6.74 -7.84 13.20
N GLN A 111 6.40 -7.30 12.03
CA GLN A 111 6.30 -8.08 10.80
C GLN A 111 7.65 -8.71 10.42
N ALA A 112 8.75 -7.96 10.50
CA ALA A 112 10.09 -8.46 10.22
C ALA A 112 10.49 -9.58 11.19
N LEU A 113 10.14 -9.47 12.47
CA LEU A 113 10.35 -10.56 13.43
C LEU A 113 9.56 -11.82 13.08
N ILE A 114 8.27 -11.68 12.72
CA ILE A 114 7.42 -12.80 12.36
C ILE A 114 7.93 -13.48 11.09
N VAL A 115 8.18 -12.70 10.03
CA VAL A 115 8.71 -13.21 8.77
C VAL A 115 10.07 -13.86 8.98
N GLY A 116 10.96 -13.20 9.74
CA GLY A 116 12.29 -13.74 10.00
C GLY A 116 12.27 -15.04 10.79
N ALA A 117 11.36 -15.18 11.77
CA ALA A 117 11.16 -16.44 12.49
C ALA A 117 10.65 -17.56 11.56
N VAL A 118 9.69 -17.23 10.69
CA VAL A 118 9.13 -18.17 9.71
C VAL A 118 10.19 -18.61 8.68
N GLU A 119 11.00 -17.68 8.16
CA GLU A 119 12.11 -17.97 7.24
C GLU A 119 13.20 -18.83 7.89
N LEU A 120 13.48 -18.59 9.17
CA LEU A 120 14.43 -19.40 9.92
C LEU A 120 13.95 -20.85 10.05
N ILE A 121 12.68 -21.05 10.42
CA ILE A 121 12.06 -22.38 10.50
C ILE A 121 12.09 -23.09 9.13
N GLN A 122 11.74 -22.37 8.07
CA GLN A 122 11.77 -22.92 6.71
C GLN A 122 13.19 -23.26 6.27
N GLY A 123 14.18 -22.43 6.58
CA GLY A 123 15.58 -22.66 6.25
C GLY A 123 16.13 -23.96 6.83
N PHE A 124 15.79 -24.26 8.09
CA PHE A 124 16.14 -25.54 8.73
C PHE A 124 15.31 -26.73 8.21
N SER A 125 14.11 -26.49 7.69
CA SER A 125 13.21 -27.53 7.18
C SER A 125 13.40 -27.85 5.68
N GLY A 126 14.41 -27.28 5.02
CA GLY A 126 14.73 -27.54 3.61
C GLY A 126 14.71 -26.30 2.69
N GLY A 127 14.43 -25.11 3.22
CA GLY A 127 14.46 -23.83 2.48
C GLY A 127 15.87 -23.33 2.12
N GLY A 128 16.91 -24.04 2.56
CA GLY A 128 18.30 -23.76 2.22
C GLY A 128 18.92 -22.60 3.02
N VAL A 129 20.23 -22.42 2.83
CA VAL A 129 21.04 -21.43 3.56
C VAL A 129 20.56 -19.99 3.32
N ALA A 130 20.01 -19.70 2.13
CA ALA A 130 19.47 -18.39 1.79
C ALA A 130 18.29 -18.00 2.70
N ALA A 131 17.36 -18.92 2.97
CA ALA A 131 16.24 -18.67 3.87
C ALA A 131 16.69 -18.43 5.32
N VAL A 132 17.71 -19.17 5.79
CA VAL A 132 18.31 -18.94 7.11
C VAL A 132 18.95 -17.55 7.21
N MET A 133 19.74 -17.16 6.20
CA MET A 133 20.37 -15.84 6.14
C MET A 133 19.34 -14.71 6.12
N LEU A 134 18.31 -14.82 5.27
CA LEU A 134 17.22 -13.84 5.20
C LEU A 134 16.47 -13.74 6.52
N GLY A 135 16.18 -14.89 7.15
CA GLY A 135 15.51 -14.93 8.45
C GLY A 135 16.30 -14.22 9.55
N ILE A 136 17.61 -14.43 9.61
CA ILE A 136 18.51 -13.73 10.54
C ILE A 136 18.52 -12.23 10.27
N ILE A 137 18.61 -11.81 9.01
CA ILE A 137 18.60 -10.39 8.62
C ILE A 137 17.28 -9.73 9.04
N ASN A 138 16.15 -10.38 8.77
CA ASN A 138 14.83 -9.89 9.13
C ASN A 138 14.63 -9.78 10.66
N ILE A 139 15.10 -10.78 11.42
CA ILE A 139 15.05 -10.73 12.89
C ILE A 139 15.89 -9.57 13.40
N LEU A 140 17.14 -9.44 12.94
CA LEU A 140 18.03 -8.34 13.35
C LEU A 140 17.43 -6.98 13.00
N LEU A 141 16.87 -6.84 11.80
CA LEU A 141 16.21 -5.62 11.38
C LEU A 141 15.02 -5.30 12.28
N GLY A 142 14.15 -6.26 12.57
CA GLY A 142 13.02 -6.10 13.49
C GLY A 142 13.47 -5.67 14.89
N ILE A 143 14.50 -6.31 15.45
CA ILE A 143 15.07 -5.94 16.75
C ILE A 143 15.61 -4.51 16.73
N VAL A 144 16.42 -4.14 15.73
CA VAL A 144 17.00 -2.80 15.61
C VAL A 144 15.93 -1.72 15.50
N LEU A 145 14.86 -1.96 14.73
CA LEU A 145 13.73 -1.04 14.61
C LEU A 145 13.00 -0.86 15.95
N LEU A 146 12.87 -1.91 16.77
CA LEU A 146 12.21 -1.82 18.08
C LEU A 146 13.05 -1.10 19.13
N PHE A 147 14.39 -1.13 19.03
CA PHE A 147 15.26 -0.43 19.98
C PHE A 147 15.16 1.10 19.86
N SER A 148 14.96 1.61 18.64
CA SER A 148 14.87 3.06 18.40
C SER A 148 13.83 3.40 17.33
N PRO A 149 12.54 3.15 17.61
CA PRO A 149 11.48 3.29 16.61
C PRO A 149 11.32 4.75 16.17
N LEU A 150 11.60 5.71 17.06
CA LEU A 150 11.56 7.13 16.75
C LEU A 150 12.65 7.54 15.74
N SER A 151 13.87 7.02 15.88
CA SER A 151 14.96 7.28 14.94
C SER A 151 14.67 6.66 13.58
N ALA A 152 14.19 5.41 13.58
CA ALA A 152 13.77 4.73 12.35
C ALA A 152 12.61 5.46 11.65
N ALA A 153 11.68 6.07 12.40
CA ALA A 153 10.56 6.82 11.86
C ALA A 153 10.98 8.09 11.11
N ILE A 154 12.09 8.73 11.52
CA ILE A 154 12.66 9.90 10.82
C ILE A 154 13.29 9.47 9.49
N VAL A 155 13.88 8.28 9.44
CA VAL A 155 14.53 7.73 8.23
C VAL A 155 13.51 7.10 7.27
N LEU A 156 12.38 6.61 7.79
CA LEU A 156 11.37 5.91 7.00
C LEU A 156 10.88 6.70 5.76
N PRO A 157 10.56 8.01 5.84
CA PRO A 157 10.21 8.80 4.68
C PRO A 157 11.29 8.82 3.59
N LEU A 158 12.58 8.82 3.94
CA LEU A 158 13.66 8.77 2.95
C LEU A 158 13.64 7.43 2.21
N VAL A 159 13.50 6.33 2.95
CA VAL A 159 13.42 4.97 2.39
C VAL A 159 12.20 4.85 1.48
N VAL A 160 11.02 5.26 1.97
CA VAL A 160 9.78 5.27 1.20
C VAL A 160 9.92 6.15 -0.04
N GLY A 161 10.59 7.29 0.06
CA GLY A 161 10.84 8.18 -1.07
C GLY A 161 11.67 7.52 -2.18
N ILE A 162 12.72 6.78 -1.82
CA ILE A 162 13.54 6.03 -2.78
C ILE A 162 12.70 4.95 -3.46
N PHE A 163 11.93 4.16 -2.69
CA PHE A 163 11.04 3.14 -3.27
C PHE A 163 9.94 3.76 -4.15
N ALA A 164 9.39 4.91 -3.76
CA ALA A 164 8.41 5.65 -4.55
C ALA A 164 9.00 6.15 -5.87
N LEU A 165 10.26 6.64 -5.88
CA LEU A 165 10.94 7.00 -7.13
C LEU A 165 11.13 5.79 -8.04
N ILE A 166 11.66 4.68 -7.51
CA ILE A 166 11.88 3.45 -8.30
C ILE A 166 10.55 2.92 -8.84
N GLY A 167 9.54 2.78 -7.97
CA GLY A 167 8.21 2.32 -8.34
C GLY A 167 7.53 3.25 -9.34
N GLY A 168 7.66 4.56 -9.16
CA GLY A 168 7.12 5.56 -10.08
C GLY A 168 7.76 5.50 -11.46
N ILE A 169 9.08 5.31 -11.54
CA ILE A 169 9.78 5.09 -12.82
C ILE A 169 9.28 3.79 -13.49
N ILE A 170 9.16 2.69 -12.74
CA ILE A 170 8.66 1.41 -13.26
C ILE A 170 7.22 1.56 -13.78
N ALA A 171 6.34 2.19 -13.00
CA ALA A 171 4.94 2.43 -13.37
C ALA A 171 4.83 3.29 -14.63
N LEU A 172 5.66 4.34 -14.74
CA LEU A 172 5.73 5.20 -15.91
C LEU A 172 6.12 4.41 -17.18
N PHE A 173 7.16 3.57 -17.10
CA PHE A 173 7.53 2.69 -18.20
C PHE A 173 6.47 1.64 -18.52
N GLY A 174 5.80 1.11 -17.48
CA GLY A 174 4.68 0.17 -17.63
C GLY A 174 3.52 0.80 -18.40
N ALA A 175 3.15 2.04 -18.09
CA ALA A 175 2.08 2.77 -18.77
C ALA A 175 2.35 2.92 -20.28
N PHE A 176 3.61 3.22 -20.66
CA PHE A 176 4.00 3.29 -22.07
C PHE A 176 3.95 1.93 -22.77
N ARG A 177 4.17 0.82 -22.06
CA ARG A 177 4.00 -0.54 -22.61
C ARG A 177 2.53 -0.86 -22.85
N LEU A 178 1.63 -0.50 -21.92
CA LEU A 178 0.18 -0.69 -22.08
C LEU A 178 -0.37 0.13 -23.25
N LYS A 179 0.09 1.39 -23.43
CA LYS A 179 -0.30 2.22 -24.58
C LYS A 179 0.10 1.60 -25.94
N LYS A 180 1.16 0.78 -25.97
CA LYS A 180 1.68 0.14 -27.18
C LYS A 180 0.97 -1.15 -27.57
N GLN A 181 0.06 -1.68 -26.76
CA GLN A 181 -0.84 -2.74 -27.19
C GLN A 181 -1.98 -2.07 -27.96
N PRO A 182 -1.98 -2.11 -29.31
CA PRO A 182 -3.14 -1.70 -30.06
C PRO A 182 -4.25 -2.62 -29.61
N GLU A 183 -5.42 -2.06 -29.29
CA GLU A 183 -6.63 -2.85 -29.17
C GLU A 183 -6.61 -3.89 -30.29
N LEU A 184 -6.57 -5.18 -29.92
CA LEU A 184 -6.76 -6.25 -30.88
C LEU A 184 -8.08 -5.95 -31.54
N THR A 185 -7.98 -5.44 -32.77
CA THR A 185 -9.04 -5.17 -33.72
C THR A 185 -10.13 -6.19 -33.52
N ALA A 186 -11.24 -5.79 -32.88
CA ALA A 186 -12.45 -6.58 -32.90
C ALA A 186 -12.72 -6.90 -34.38
N PRO A 187 -12.82 -8.18 -34.79
CA PRO A 187 -13.15 -8.51 -36.16
C PRO A 187 -14.44 -7.79 -36.51
N ARG A 188 -14.42 -6.93 -37.54
CA ARG A 188 -15.66 -6.38 -38.10
C ARG A 188 -16.52 -7.59 -38.47
N PRO A 189 -17.75 -7.72 -37.96
CA PRO A 189 -18.64 -8.74 -38.48
C PRO A 189 -18.79 -8.47 -39.96
N SER A 190 -18.34 -9.41 -40.79
CA SER A 190 -18.62 -9.40 -42.22
C SER A 190 -20.12 -9.59 -42.36
N VAL A 191 -20.83 -8.48 -42.56
CA VAL A 191 -22.24 -8.49 -42.93
C VAL A 191 -22.32 -9.16 -44.31
N ILE A 192 -22.88 -10.37 -44.32
CA ILE A 192 -23.40 -11.04 -45.51
C ILE A 192 -24.77 -10.44 -45.81
#